data_AF-A0A443RKV1-F1
#
_entry.id   AF-A0A443RKV1-F1
#
_cell.length_a   1.000
_cell.length_b   1.000
_cell.length_c   1.000
_cell.angle_alpha   90.00
_cell.angle_beta   90.00
_cell.angle_gamma   90.00
#
_symmetry.space_group_name_H-M   'P 1'
#
loop_
_entity.id
_entity.type
_entity.pdbx_description
1 polymer ?
#
loop_
_entity_poly.entity_id
_entity_poly.type
_entity_poly.pdbx_seq_one_letter_code
_entity_poly.pdbx_strand_id
1 'polypeptide(L)' 'MKFIVSNNCIKVFSKAVVTGARLADELFFDATDDGLTIQAINKDKTVSYSIFFARNFFAQYEPECVQCKLSSKVL' A
#
# COMPACT_ATOMS: atom_id res chain seq x y z
N MET A 1 8.78 -8.95 2.86
CA MET A 1 8.06 -7.93 3.65
C MET A 1 6.96 -8.64 4.38
N LYS A 2 6.81 -8.42 5.69
CA LYS A 2 5.72 -9.00 6.48
C LYS A 2 5.13 -7.94 7.41
N PHE A 3 3.82 -7.81 7.41
CA PHE A 3 3.13 -6.94 8.35
C PHE A 3 1.78 -7.53 8.77
N ILE A 4 1.31 -7.13 9.94
CA ILE A 4 -0.01 -7.47 10.46
C ILE A 4 -0.74 -6.18 10.75
N VAL A 5 -1.88 -5.97 10.08
CA VAL A 5 -2.77 -4.85 10.37
C VAL A 5 -3.75 -5.28 11.46
N SER A 6 -3.90 -4.48 12.51
CA SER A 6 -4.86 -4.74 13.59
C SER A 6 -6.32 -4.58 13.11
N ASN A 7 -7.26 -5.26 13.76
CA ASN A 7 -8.69 -5.22 13.38
C ASN A 7 -9.31 -3.82 13.38
N ASN A 8 -8.84 -2.90 14.22
CA ASN A 8 -9.29 -1.51 14.23
C ASN A 8 -8.80 -0.70 13.03
N CYS A 9 -7.66 -1.10 12.43
CA CYS A 9 -6.99 -0.40 11.33
C CYS A 9 -7.30 -1.02 9.96
N ILE A 10 -7.76 -2.28 9.92
CA ILE A 10 -7.94 -3.03 8.66
C ILE A 10 -8.88 -2.32 7.68
N LYS A 11 -9.97 -1.70 8.17
CA LYS A 11 -10.92 -0.98 7.30
C LYS A 11 -10.27 0.21 6.58
N VAL A 12 -9.40 0.94 7.26
CA VAL A 12 -8.67 2.09 6.69
C VAL A 12 -7.67 1.60 5.67
N PHE A 13 -6.92 0.55 6.00
CA PHE A 13 -5.95 -0.07 5.09
C PHE A 13 -6.62 -0.58 3.81
N SER A 14 -7.71 -1.36 3.94
CA SER A 14 -8.47 -1.86 2.79
C SER A 14 -9.00 -0.73 1.92
N LYS A 15 -9.51 0.36 2.51
CA LYS A 15 -10.02 1.50 1.74
C LYS A 15 -8.92 2.19 0.95
N ALA A 16 -7.72 2.32 1.51
CA ALA A 16 -6.57 2.88 0.81
C ALA A 16 -6.16 2.04 -0.40
N VAL A 17 -6.02 0.72 -0.21
CA VAL A 17 -5.71 -0.25 -1.28
C VAL A 17 -6.76 -0.18 -2.40
N VAL A 18 -8.05 -0.25 -2.06
CA VAL A 18 -9.16 -0.16 -3.03
C VAL A 18 -9.18 1.18 -3.76
N THR A 19 -8.86 2.28 -3.07
CA THR A 19 -8.83 3.61 -3.70
C THR A 19 -7.72 3.70 -4.74
N GLY A 20 -6.51 3.22 -4.42
CA GLY A 20 -5.42 3.13 -5.40
C GLY A 20 -5.75 2.20 -6.57
N ALA A 21 -6.37 1.04 -6.28
CA ALA A 21 -6.74 0.04 -7.30
C ALA A 21 -7.78 0.56 -8.30
N ARG A 22 -8.63 1.52 -7.90
CA ARG A 22 -9.55 2.21 -8.82
C ARG A 22 -8.84 3.19 -9.76
N LEU A 23 -7.66 3.69 -9.37
CA LEU A 23 -6.88 4.64 -10.16
C LEU A 23 -5.99 3.94 -11.20
N ALA A 24 -5.41 2.80 -10.87
CA ALA A 24 -4.39 2.15 -11.68
C ALA A 24 -4.51 0.62 -11.73
N ASP A 25 -3.97 0.04 -12.81
CA ASP A 25 -3.86 -1.41 -13.00
C ASP A 25 -2.80 -2.06 -12.09
N GLU A 26 -1.86 -1.27 -11.58
CA GLU A 26 -0.77 -1.69 -10.70
C GLU A 26 -0.68 -0.80 -9.46
N LEU A 27 -0.51 -1.44 -8.30
CA LEU A 27 -0.13 -0.81 -7.04
C LEU A 27 1.33 -1.14 -6.73
N PHE A 28 2.07 -0.14 -6.27
CA PHE A 28 3.43 -0.27 -5.80
C PHE A 28 3.43 -0.17 -4.27
N PHE A 29 4.09 -1.11 -3.63
CA PHE A 29 4.28 -1.13 -2.19
C PHE A 29 5.77 -0.97 -1.91
N ASP A 30 6.11 0.05 -1.14
CA ASP A 30 7.48 0.36 -0.75
C ASP A 30 7.60 0.35 0.78
N ALA A 31 8.26 -0.68 1.30
CA ALA A 31 8.44 -0.90 2.72
C ALA A 31 9.81 -0.37 3.17
N THR A 32 9.80 0.68 3.99
CA THR A 32 11.00 1.22 4.64
C THR A 32 10.96 0.93 6.13
N ASP A 33 12.02 1.30 6.85
CA ASP A 33 12.02 1.22 8.30
C ASP A 33 10.92 2.08 8.94
N ASP A 34 10.57 3.21 8.34
CA ASP A 34 9.58 4.13 8.89
C ASP A 34 8.14 3.66 8.67
N GLY A 35 7.89 2.79 7.69
CA GLY A 35 6.56 2.26 7.39
C GLY A 35 6.40 1.86 5.93
N LEU A 36 5.14 1.73 5.51
CA LEU A 36 4.75 1.26 4.19
C LEU A 36 4.13 2.38 3.37
N THR A 37 4.68 2.63 2.20
CA THR A 37 4.06 3.50 1.19
C THR A 37 3.32 2.66 0.16
N ILE A 38 2.07 3.02 -0.14
CA ILE A 38 1.30 2.48 -1.27
C ILE A 38 1.16 3.57 -2.32
N GLN A 39 1.61 3.28 -3.53
CA GLN A 39 1.57 4.20 -4.65
C GLN A 39 0.81 3.59 -5.82
N ALA A 40 0.13 4.45 -6.57
CA ALA A 40 -0.50 4.08 -7.81
C ALA A 40 -0.35 5.26 -8.79
N ILE A 41 -0.12 4.95 -10.05
CA ILE A 41 -0.15 5.95 -11.12
C ILE A 41 -0.98 5.40 -12.26
N ASN A 42 -1.91 6.20 -12.76
CA ASN A 42 -2.73 5.76 -13.89
C ASN A 42 -1.84 5.50 -15.13
N LYS A 43 -2.38 4.74 -16.08
CA LYS A 43 -1.65 4.31 -17.28
C LYS A 43 -1.03 5.47 -18.07
N ASP A 44 -1.75 6.58 -18.15
CA ASP A 44 -1.31 7.78 -18.89
C ASP A 44 -0.35 8.66 -18.08
N LYS A 45 -0.03 8.29 -16.84
CA LYS A 45 0.87 9.01 -15.93
C LYS A 45 0.46 10.46 -15.63
N THR A 46 -0.83 10.73 -15.66
CA THR A 46 -1.40 12.07 -15.43
C THR A 46 -1.96 12.26 -14.03
N VAL A 47 -2.26 11.17 -13.31
CA VAL A 47 -2.78 11.21 -11.94
C VAL A 47 -2.05 10.17 -11.10
N SER A 48 -1.56 10.60 -9.94
CA SER A 48 -0.91 9.74 -8.96
C SER A 48 -1.68 9.70 -7.64
N TYR A 49 -1.54 8.58 -6.95
CA TYR A 49 -2.01 8.32 -5.61
C TYR A 49 -0.82 7.86 -4.78
N SER A 50 -0.69 8.39 -3.56
CA SER A 50 0.31 7.97 -2.59
C SER A 50 -0.28 8.06 -1.20
N ILE A 51 -0.09 7.02 -0.41
CA ILE A 51 -0.45 7.00 1.01
C ILE A 51 0.66 6.32 1.79
N PHE A 52 0.95 6.89 2.96
CA PHE A 52 1.96 6.36 3.87
C PHE A 52 1.29 5.86 5.16
N PHE A 53 1.60 4.62 5.53
CA PHE A 53 1.25 4.03 6.81
C PHE A 53 2.53 3.92 7.65
N ALA A 54 2.62 4.73 8.71
CA ALA A 54 3.74 4.68 9.64
C ALA A 54 3.84 3.29 10.31
N ARG A 55 5.05 2.89 10.73
CA ARG A 55 5.31 1.58 11.36
C ARG A 55 4.33 1.25 12.49
N ASN A 56 3.97 2.23 13.30
CA ASN A 56 3.05 2.07 14.45
C ASN A 56 1.57 1.86 14.06
N PHE A 57 1.22 2.00 12.77
CA PHE A 57 -0.10 1.62 12.26
C PHE A 57 -0.31 0.10 12.30
N PHE A 58 0.78 -0.67 12.19
CA PHE A 58 0.76 -2.12 12.13
C PHE A 58 0.96 -2.73 13.53
N ALA A 59 0.27 -3.85 13.80
CA ALA A 59 0.49 -4.64 15.01
C ALA A 59 1.86 -5.34 14.98
N GLN A 60 2.32 -5.74 13.80
CA GLN A 60 3.67 -6.24 13.54
C GLN A 60 4.13 -5.71 12.20
N TYR A 61 5.40 -5.33 12.09
CA TYR A 61 5.96 -4.80 10.86
C TYR A 61 7.44 -5.18 10.75
N GLU A 62 7.73 -6.01 9.76
CA GLU A 62 9.06 -6.49 9.39
C GLU A 62 9.33 -5.96 7.96
N PRO A 63 10.03 -4.83 7.83
CA PRO A 63 10.42 -4.33 6.52
C PRO A 63 11.44 -5.29 5.93
N GLU A 64 11.19 -5.73 4.71
CA GLU A 64 12.27 -6.13 3.82
C GLU A 64 12.32 -5.02 2.78
N CYS A 65 13.53 -4.55 2.43
CA CYS A 65 13.72 -3.56 1.38
C CYS A 65 13.26 -4.14 0.04
N VAL A 66 11.95 -4.09 -0.19
CA VAL A 66 11.24 -4.77 -1.27
C VAL A 66 10.20 -3.82 -1.80
N GLN A 67 10.41 -3.43 -3.05
CA GLN A 67 9.38 -2.83 -3.86
C GLN A 67 8.62 -3.95 -4.55
N CYS A 68 7.33 -4.11 -4.23
CA CYS A 68 6.49 -5.10 -4.90
C CYS A 68 5.37 -4.43 -5.67
N LYS A 69 5.07 -5.01 -6.84
CA LYS A 69 3.95 -4.65 -7.69
C LYS A 69 2.82 -5.63 -7.48
N LEU A 70 1.62 -5.12 -7.25
CA LEU A 70 0.40 -5.92 -7.19
C LEU A 70 -0.54 -5.45 -8.30
N SER A 71 -1.06 -6.39 -9.09
CA SER A 71 -2.11 -6.05 -10.05
C SER A 71 -3.42 -5.77 -9.32
N SER A 72 -4.09 -4.68 -9.67
CA SER A 72 -5.40 -4.34 -9.11
C SER A 72 -6.50 -5.35 -9.48
N LYS A 73 -6.28 -6.20 -10.47
CA LYS A 73 -7.22 -7.28 -10.86
C LYS A 73 -7.32 -8.40 -9.82
N VAL A 74 -6.40 -8.47 -8.86
CA VAL A 74 -6.34 -9.51 -7.82
C VAL A 74 -6.92 -9.01 -6.48
N LEU A 75 -7.44 -7.77 -6.46
CA LEU A 75 -8.03 -7.07 -5.32
C LEU A 75 -9.55 -6.98 -5.46
#